data_AF-A0A3B6B5E8-F1
#
_entry.id   AF-A0A3B6B5E8-F1
#
_cell.length_a   1.000
_cell.length_b   1.000
_cell.length_c   1.000
_cell.angle_alpha   90.00
_cell.angle_beta   90.00
_cell.angle_gamma   90.00
#
_symmetry.space_group_name_H-M   'P 1'
#
loop_
_entity.id
_entity.type
_entity.pdbx_description
1 polymer ?
#
loop_
_entity_poly.entity_id
_entity_poly.type
_entity_poly.pdbx_seq_one_letter_code
_entity_poly.pdbx_strand_id
1 'polypeptide(L)'
;MEQPTDRFAMATFLLLLILALAAGSSKHGGAAAAAGDARPALVVMKLHGHDPKGPCVAFQTHDVSLAGFTNGGGDWQAFPGLAHLFPTSTPLPFGSGYDDLIGGLANLPGVPLGRQAMADAARVLSAYDPSAAAVADVEPVKRALAALKVMLVEAQRLQPIHETVVRGWESESHVAAEHLPYIDHWDTMSYEIIRANRTGKWNGPFAKMLETQANIRSQEEALAVVRVLLRADFEQVLEAHGTKINFQ
;
A
#
# COMPACT_ATOMS: atom_id res chain seq x y z
N MET A 1 26.05 -14.69 14.90
CA MET A 1 25.62 -13.79 15.99
C MET A 1 24.58 -12.87 15.40
N GLU A 2 23.30 -13.21 15.58
CA GLU A 2 22.18 -12.36 15.20
C GLU A 2 22.16 -11.13 16.11
N GLN A 3 21.97 -9.93 15.54
CA GLN A 3 21.63 -8.76 16.33
C GLN A 3 20.11 -8.66 16.46
N PRO A 4 19.54 -8.70 17.68
CA PRO A 4 18.10 -8.56 17.91
C PRO A 4 17.55 -7.16 17.59
N THR A 5 18.35 -6.21 17.08
CA THR A 5 17.99 -4.81 16.80
C THR A 5 17.02 -4.64 15.63
N ASP A 6 16.96 -5.62 14.75
CA ASP A 6 16.58 -5.38 13.37
C ASP A 6 15.09 -5.64 13.08
N ARG A 7 14.50 -6.65 13.74
CA ARG A 7 13.03 -6.83 13.79
C ARG A 7 12.35 -5.69 14.54
N PHE A 8 12.97 -5.22 15.62
CA PHE A 8 12.49 -4.03 16.35
C PHE A 8 12.61 -2.78 15.47
N ALA A 9 13.67 -2.64 14.66
CA ALA A 9 13.79 -1.52 13.72
C ALA A 9 12.65 -1.51 12.69
N MET A 10 12.29 -2.66 12.09
CA MET A 10 11.18 -2.73 11.13
C MET A 10 9.81 -2.46 11.79
N ALA A 11 9.54 -3.04 12.97
CA ALA A 11 8.29 -2.79 13.69
C ALA A 11 8.17 -1.31 14.13
N THR A 12 9.28 -0.72 14.58
CA THR A 12 9.35 0.71 14.94
C THR A 12 9.21 1.59 13.70
N PHE A 13 9.77 1.18 12.56
CA PHE A 13 9.66 1.89 11.30
C PHE A 13 8.19 1.99 10.83
N LEU A 14 7.47 0.86 10.82
CA LEU A 14 6.05 0.87 10.44
C LEU A 14 5.21 1.73 11.41
N LEU A 15 5.56 1.74 12.71
CA LEU A 15 4.92 2.61 13.69
C LEU A 15 5.22 4.09 13.45
N LEU A 16 6.47 4.45 13.13
CA LEU A 16 6.88 5.83 12.81
C LEU A 16 6.22 6.34 11.52
N LEU A 17 6.05 5.46 10.53
CA LEU A 17 5.36 5.81 9.29
C LEU A 17 3.87 6.09 9.55
N ILE A 18 3.22 5.33 10.44
CA ILE A 18 1.85 5.62 10.90
C ILE A 18 1.79 6.99 11.62
N LEU A 19 2.76 7.30 12.48
CA LEU A 19 2.80 8.59 13.18
C LEU A 19 3.02 9.78 12.24
N ALA A 20 3.87 9.63 11.21
CA ALA A 20 4.10 10.66 10.20
C ALA A 20 2.81 10.96 9.41
N LEU A 21 2.02 9.93 9.09
CA LEU A 21 0.70 10.08 8.44
C LEU A 21 -0.32 10.76 9.37
N ALA A 22 -0.33 10.42 10.66
CA ALA A 22 -1.23 11.04 11.65
C ALA A 22 -0.90 12.52 11.94
N ALA A 23 0.36 12.92 11.90
CA ALA A 23 0.76 14.31 12.07
C ALA A 23 0.40 15.20 10.87
N GLY A 24 0.26 14.60 9.67
CA GLY A 24 -0.22 15.30 8.48
C GLY A 24 -1.70 15.67 8.55
N SER A 25 -2.52 14.90 9.26
CA SER A 25 -3.97 15.10 9.37
C SER A 25 -4.40 16.00 10.54
N SER A 26 -3.50 16.34 11.47
CA SER A 26 -3.82 17.13 12.68
C SER A 26 -3.90 18.66 12.45
N LYS A 27 -3.62 19.15 11.23
CA LYS A 27 -3.69 20.59 10.91
C LYS A 27 -5.04 20.97 10.28
N HIS A 28 -6.17 20.70 10.93
CA HIS A 28 -7.44 21.32 10.54
C HIS A 28 -8.23 21.70 11.80
N GLY A 29 -7.84 22.82 12.39
CA GLY A 29 -8.60 23.53 13.40
C GLY A 29 -8.60 25.02 13.08
N GLY A 30 -9.71 25.49 12.49
CA GLY A 30 -10.07 26.91 12.47
C GLY A 30 -9.92 27.66 11.14
N ALA A 31 -11.07 28.20 10.70
CA ALA A 31 -11.28 29.29 9.75
C ALA A 31 -11.16 29.00 8.24
N ALA A 32 -12.26 29.33 7.56
CA ALA A 32 -12.42 29.33 6.12
C ALA A 32 -11.54 30.37 5.42
N ALA A 33 -11.39 30.17 4.11
CA ALA A 33 -10.72 31.01 3.09
C ALA A 33 -9.22 30.77 2.90
N ALA A 34 -8.90 29.78 2.05
CA ALA A 34 -8.08 29.97 0.86
C ALA A 34 -8.10 28.67 0.05
N ALA A 35 -8.62 28.72 -1.18
CA ALA A 35 -8.34 27.72 -2.20
C ALA A 35 -6.87 27.87 -2.59
N GLY A 36 -5.99 27.30 -1.77
CA GLY A 36 -4.57 27.18 -2.03
C GLY A 36 -4.28 25.75 -2.44
N ASP A 37 -3.74 25.61 -3.64
CA ASP A 37 -2.94 24.53 -4.23
C ASP A 37 -2.21 23.62 -3.21
N ALA A 38 -2.96 22.84 -2.43
CA ALA A 38 -2.42 21.85 -1.53
C ALA A 38 -2.17 20.60 -2.37
N ARG A 39 -0.99 20.53 -3.01
CA ARG A 39 -0.52 19.29 -3.64
C ARG A 39 -0.79 18.13 -2.67
N PRO A 40 -1.35 17.00 -3.14
CA PRO A 40 -1.56 15.85 -2.29
C PRO A 40 -0.25 15.51 -1.60
N ALA A 41 -0.25 15.52 -0.27
CA ALA A 41 0.98 15.32 0.47
C ALA A 41 1.49 13.91 0.19
N LEU A 42 2.71 13.81 -0.35
CA LEU A 42 3.41 12.55 -0.49
C LEU A 42 4.26 12.32 0.75
N VAL A 43 4.30 11.09 1.25
CA VAL A 43 5.36 10.64 2.14
C VAL A 43 6.42 9.97 1.28
N VAL A 44 7.66 10.44 1.35
CA VAL A 44 8.79 9.87 0.62
C VAL A 44 9.66 9.09 1.58
N MET A 45 9.90 7.82 1.28
CA MET A 45 10.81 6.96 2.02
C MET A 45 12.01 6.60 1.15
N LYS A 46 13.22 6.83 1.69
CA LYS A 46 14.44 6.33 1.07
C LYS A 46 14.63 4.85 1.43
N LEU A 47 14.81 4.01 0.41
CA LEU A 47 15.18 2.61 0.59
C LEU A 47 16.70 2.53 0.73
N HIS A 48 17.16 2.06 1.89
CA HIS A 48 18.57 1.84 2.14
C HIS A 48 18.97 0.42 1.73
N GLY A 49 19.79 0.33 0.68
CA GLY A 49 20.50 -0.89 0.31
C GLY A 49 21.98 -0.81 0.71
N HIS A 50 22.79 -1.73 0.20
CA HIS A 50 24.24 -1.67 0.36
C HIS A 50 24.90 -0.52 -0.42
N ASP A 51 24.16 0.09 -1.37
CA ASP A 51 24.61 1.22 -2.18
C ASP A 51 24.15 2.57 -1.57
N PRO A 52 25.04 3.57 -1.42
CA PRO A 52 24.68 4.90 -0.90
C PRO A 52 23.63 5.67 -1.73
N LYS A 53 23.44 5.32 -3.02
CA LYS A 53 22.44 5.93 -3.93
C LYS A 53 21.13 5.14 -3.99
N GLY A 54 20.61 4.76 -2.82
CA GLY A 54 19.34 4.02 -2.72
C GLY A 54 18.13 4.79 -3.28
N PRO A 55 17.18 4.11 -3.94
CA PRO A 55 16.00 4.71 -4.53
C PRO A 55 15.04 5.21 -3.43
N CYS A 56 14.16 6.13 -3.79
CA CYS A 56 13.05 6.54 -2.93
C CYS A 56 11.74 5.95 -3.44
N VAL A 57 10.79 5.72 -2.55
CA VAL A 57 9.39 5.38 -2.88
C VAL A 57 8.48 6.44 -2.28
N ALA A 58 7.45 6.83 -3.02
CA ALA A 58 6.49 7.86 -2.61
C ALA A 58 5.11 7.25 -2.42
N PHE A 59 4.45 7.62 -1.31
CA PHE A 59 3.12 7.17 -0.96
C PHE A 59 2.17 8.36 -0.84
N GLN A 60 0.94 8.18 -1.27
CA GLN A 60 -0.12 9.16 -1.05
C GLN A 60 -0.55 9.13 0.43
N THR A 61 -0.67 10.30 1.06
CA THR A 61 -1.00 10.39 2.50
C THR A 61 -2.42 9.97 2.85
N HIS A 62 -3.36 10.00 1.91
CA HIS A 62 -4.78 9.79 2.20
C HIS A 62 -5.18 8.30 2.26
N ASP A 63 -4.48 7.44 1.53
CA ASP A 63 -4.77 6.01 1.44
C ASP A 63 -3.51 5.12 1.51
N VAL A 64 -2.32 5.71 1.65
CA VAL A 64 -1.01 5.03 1.68
C VAL A 64 -0.66 4.37 0.33
N SER A 65 -1.38 4.65 -0.75
CA SER A 65 -1.10 4.03 -2.05
C SER A 65 0.24 4.49 -2.62
N LEU A 66 1.00 3.54 -3.17
CA LEU A 66 2.29 3.82 -3.83
C LEU A 66 2.05 4.67 -5.10
N ALA A 67 2.67 5.85 -5.15
CA ALA A 67 2.53 6.82 -6.24
C ALA A 67 3.63 6.69 -7.30
N GLY A 68 4.82 6.28 -6.87
CA GLY A 68 6.01 6.22 -7.73
C GLY A 68 7.28 5.97 -6.94
N PHE A 69 8.41 5.98 -7.64
CA PHE A 69 9.74 5.80 -7.06
C PHE A 69 10.79 6.65 -7.78
N THR A 70 11.98 6.80 -7.20
CA THR A 70 13.15 7.33 -7.91
C THR A 70 14.13 6.23 -8.24
N ASN A 71 14.80 6.30 -9.39
CA ASN A 71 15.97 5.47 -9.67
C ASN A 71 17.20 5.97 -8.89
N GLY A 72 18.36 5.33 -9.10
CA GLY A 72 19.62 5.71 -8.44
C GLY A 72 20.18 7.06 -8.90
N GLY A 73 19.68 7.60 -10.02
CA GLY A 73 19.95 8.96 -10.50
C GLY A 73 19.11 10.02 -9.78
N GLY A 74 18.04 9.63 -9.09
CA GLY A 74 17.09 10.54 -8.44
C GLY A 74 15.94 10.98 -9.33
N ASP A 75 15.82 10.43 -10.55
CA ASP A 75 14.72 10.74 -11.47
C ASP A 75 13.45 10.06 -10.99
N TRP A 76 12.31 10.74 -10.98
CA TRP A 76 11.03 10.16 -10.58
C TRP A 76 10.37 9.36 -11.69
N GLN A 77 9.83 8.22 -11.32
CA GLN A 77 8.93 7.37 -12.10
C GLN A 77 7.57 7.35 -11.42
N ALA A 78 6.53 7.82 -12.11
CA ALA A 78 5.18 7.90 -11.57
C ALA A 78 4.29 6.84 -12.19
N PHE A 79 3.38 6.24 -11.43
CA PHE A 79 2.33 5.43 -12.05
C PHE A 79 1.41 6.29 -12.95
N PRO A 80 0.78 5.69 -13.97
CA PRO A 80 -0.18 6.38 -14.83
C PRO A 80 -1.22 7.16 -14.03
N GLY A 81 -1.48 8.41 -14.44
CA GLY A 81 -2.39 9.33 -13.75
C GLY A 81 -1.80 10.08 -12.56
N LEU A 82 -0.65 9.66 -12.01
CA LEU A 82 -0.05 10.25 -10.80
C LEU A 82 1.14 11.17 -11.06
N ALA A 83 1.50 11.42 -12.34
CA ALA A 83 2.63 12.30 -12.69
C ALA A 83 2.48 13.72 -12.13
N HIS A 84 1.25 14.22 -11.98
CA HIS A 84 0.95 15.54 -11.42
C HIS A 84 1.36 15.70 -9.94
N LEU A 85 1.65 14.59 -9.24
CA LEU A 85 2.11 14.60 -7.84
C LEU A 85 3.61 14.93 -7.71
N PHE A 86 4.37 14.86 -8.82
CA PHE A 86 5.81 15.07 -8.83
C PHE A 86 6.15 16.34 -9.62
N PRO A 87 7.20 17.11 -9.22
CA PRO A 87 7.63 18.28 -10.00
C PRO A 87 8.04 17.95 -11.44
N THR A 88 8.68 16.78 -11.63
CA THR A 88 9.05 16.21 -12.93
C THR A 88 9.12 14.70 -12.74
N SER A 89 8.49 13.93 -13.62
CA SER A 89 8.52 12.47 -13.58
C SER A 89 8.28 11.86 -14.96
N THR A 90 8.82 10.67 -15.18
CA THR A 90 8.47 9.82 -16.33
C THR A 90 7.34 8.86 -15.95
N PRO A 91 6.23 8.80 -16.70
CA PRO A 91 5.18 7.82 -16.45
C PRO A 91 5.67 6.39 -16.68
N LEU A 92 5.33 5.48 -15.78
CA LEU A 92 5.53 4.04 -15.96
C LEU A 92 4.57 3.52 -17.04
N PRO A 93 4.99 2.54 -17.86
CA PRO A 93 4.16 1.98 -18.93
C PRO A 93 3.13 0.94 -18.44
N PHE A 94 2.92 0.82 -17.12
CA PHE A 94 2.00 -0.13 -16.48
C PHE A 94 1.37 0.49 -15.24
N GLY A 95 0.20 0.00 -14.84
CA GLY A 95 -0.52 0.47 -13.66
C GLY A 95 0.02 -0.05 -12.32
N SER A 96 -0.56 0.44 -11.22
CA SER A 96 -0.15 0.13 -9.84
C SER A 96 -0.93 -1.04 -9.20
N GLY A 97 -1.91 -1.59 -9.93
CA GLY A 97 -2.73 -2.72 -9.48
C GLY A 97 -1.94 -4.03 -9.51
N TYR A 98 -2.35 -5.01 -8.70
CA TYR A 98 -1.71 -6.34 -8.74
C TYR A 98 -1.92 -7.04 -10.08
N ASP A 99 -3.00 -6.72 -10.82
CA ASP A 99 -3.22 -7.18 -12.19
C ASP A 99 -2.09 -6.74 -13.13
N ASP A 100 -1.70 -5.47 -13.08
CA ASP A 100 -0.62 -4.91 -13.90
C ASP A 100 0.78 -5.35 -13.45
N LEU A 101 0.96 -5.49 -12.14
CA LEU A 101 2.27 -5.76 -11.54
C LEU A 101 2.65 -7.24 -11.57
N ILE A 102 1.70 -8.15 -11.31
CA ILE A 102 1.99 -9.58 -11.16
C ILE A 102 0.92 -10.47 -11.80
N GLY A 103 0.04 -9.93 -12.64
CA GLY A 103 -1.03 -10.70 -13.28
C GLY A 103 -2.18 -11.06 -12.34
N GLY A 104 -2.28 -10.39 -11.19
CA GLY A 104 -3.45 -10.43 -10.31
C GLY A 104 -3.14 -10.77 -8.85
N LEU A 105 -4.12 -10.44 -7.99
CA LEU A 105 -4.01 -10.63 -6.54
C LEU A 105 -3.73 -12.10 -6.15
N ALA A 106 -4.25 -13.05 -6.93
CA ALA A 106 -4.04 -14.48 -6.72
C ALA A 106 -2.56 -14.92 -6.79
N ASN A 107 -1.69 -14.12 -7.41
CA ASN A 107 -0.25 -14.40 -7.53
C ASN A 107 0.57 -13.87 -6.35
N LEU A 108 -0.02 -13.10 -5.42
CA LEU A 108 0.68 -12.57 -4.24
C LEU A 108 1.33 -13.62 -3.34
N PRO A 109 0.77 -14.83 -3.14
CA PRO A 109 1.44 -15.86 -2.36
C PRO A 109 2.79 -16.32 -2.94
N GLY A 110 3.07 -16.04 -4.22
CA GLY A 110 4.36 -16.29 -4.86
C GLY A 110 5.37 -15.14 -4.76
N VAL A 111 5.01 -14.03 -4.11
CA VAL A 111 5.90 -12.86 -3.97
C VAL A 111 6.72 -12.99 -2.68
N PRO A 112 8.05 -13.06 -2.75
CA PRO A 112 8.90 -13.15 -1.57
C PRO A 112 8.92 -11.82 -0.82
N LEU A 113 8.81 -11.89 0.51
CA LEU A 113 8.81 -10.75 1.42
C LEU A 113 9.91 -10.91 2.46
N GLY A 114 10.50 -9.80 2.90
CA GLY A 114 11.54 -9.79 3.93
C GLY A 114 12.69 -8.87 3.57
N ARG A 115 13.73 -8.86 4.41
CA ARG A 115 14.91 -7.99 4.26
C ARG A 115 15.57 -8.17 2.90
N GLN A 116 15.82 -9.42 2.50
CA GLN A 116 16.49 -9.71 1.24
C GLN A 116 15.66 -9.24 0.04
N ALA A 117 14.35 -9.53 0.03
CA ALA A 117 13.43 -9.05 -0.99
C ALA A 117 13.37 -7.52 -1.07
N MET A 118 13.41 -6.81 0.07
CA MET A 118 13.47 -5.35 0.10
C MET A 118 14.78 -4.80 -0.48
N ALA A 119 15.91 -5.42 -0.14
CA ALA A 119 17.22 -5.03 -0.67
C ALA A 119 17.32 -5.29 -2.18
N ASP A 120 16.78 -6.40 -2.66
CA ASP A 120 16.73 -6.73 -4.08
C ASP A 120 15.79 -5.80 -4.84
N ALA A 121 14.62 -5.47 -4.28
CA ALA A 121 13.72 -4.47 -4.85
C ALA A 121 14.41 -3.10 -4.94
N ALA A 122 15.11 -2.66 -3.90
CA ALA A 122 15.86 -1.40 -3.94
C ALA A 122 16.94 -1.40 -5.04
N ARG A 123 17.64 -2.53 -5.24
CA ARG A 123 18.64 -2.66 -6.32
C ARG A 123 17.98 -2.54 -7.71
N VAL A 124 16.84 -3.23 -7.91
CA VAL A 124 16.08 -3.20 -9.16
C VAL A 124 15.59 -1.79 -9.47
N LEU A 125 14.97 -1.10 -8.51
CA LEU A 125 14.48 0.26 -8.70
C LEU A 125 15.63 1.24 -8.95
N SER A 126 16.76 1.09 -8.24
CA SER A 126 17.95 1.92 -8.45
C SER A 126 18.51 1.82 -9.86
N ALA A 127 18.46 0.62 -10.46
CA ALA A 127 18.99 0.35 -11.80
C ALA A 127 18.00 0.67 -12.93
N TYR A 128 16.79 1.15 -12.60
CA TYR A 128 15.78 1.45 -13.61
C TYR A 128 16.20 2.60 -14.52
N ASP A 129 16.25 2.31 -15.82
CA ASP A 129 16.47 3.28 -16.88
C ASP A 129 15.19 3.40 -17.74
N PRO A 130 14.47 4.53 -17.66
CA PRO A 130 13.25 4.72 -18.43
C PRO A 130 13.48 4.74 -19.95
N SER A 131 14.68 5.13 -20.41
CA SER A 131 15.00 5.17 -21.84
C SER A 131 15.20 3.78 -22.44
N ALA A 132 15.72 2.85 -21.65
CA ALA A 132 15.83 1.43 -21.99
C ALA A 132 14.52 0.67 -21.77
N ALA A 133 13.69 1.08 -20.81
CA ALA A 133 12.45 0.40 -20.45
C ALA A 133 11.39 0.35 -21.56
N ALA A 134 11.47 1.22 -22.57
CA ALA A 134 10.60 1.17 -23.75
C ALA A 134 10.87 -0.05 -24.66
N VAL A 135 12.03 -0.71 -24.49
CA VAL A 135 12.47 -1.85 -25.31
C VAL A 135 12.94 -3.05 -24.47
N ALA A 136 12.94 -2.93 -23.14
CA ALA A 136 13.44 -3.93 -22.20
C ALA A 136 12.32 -4.54 -21.34
N ASP A 137 12.63 -5.68 -20.71
CA ASP A 137 11.73 -6.38 -19.80
C ASP A 137 11.55 -5.59 -18.49
N VAL A 138 10.33 -5.11 -18.24
CA VAL A 138 9.94 -4.38 -17.02
C VAL A 138 9.43 -5.30 -15.90
N GLU A 139 9.32 -6.61 -16.14
CA GLU A 139 8.81 -7.57 -15.16
C GLU A 139 9.58 -7.59 -13.82
N PRO A 140 10.94 -7.47 -13.79
CA PRO A 140 11.65 -7.36 -12.52
C PRO A 140 11.21 -6.14 -11.69
N VAL A 141 10.96 -5.01 -12.35
CA VAL A 141 10.51 -3.76 -11.71
C VAL A 141 9.12 -3.94 -11.14
N LYS A 142 8.21 -4.53 -11.91
CA LYS A 142 6.85 -4.81 -11.46
C LYS A 142 6.81 -5.73 -10.24
N ARG A 143 7.58 -6.83 -10.24
CA ARG A 143 7.70 -7.74 -9.08
C ARG A 143 8.30 -7.03 -7.86
N ALA A 144 9.33 -6.19 -8.06
CA ALA A 144 9.90 -5.38 -6.99
C ALA A 144 8.87 -4.42 -6.38
N LEU A 145 8.07 -3.74 -7.21
CA LEU A 145 7.01 -2.84 -6.76
C LEU A 145 5.88 -3.60 -6.04
N ALA A 146 5.52 -4.81 -6.49
CA ALA A 146 4.55 -5.66 -5.80
C ALA A 146 5.03 -6.06 -4.39
N ALA A 147 6.29 -6.50 -4.26
CA ALA A 147 6.88 -6.84 -2.96
C ALA A 147 6.91 -5.62 -2.01
N LEU A 148 7.32 -4.45 -2.51
CA LEU A 148 7.34 -3.20 -1.75
C LEU A 148 5.92 -2.78 -1.34
N LYS A 149 4.93 -2.89 -2.23
CA LYS A 149 3.53 -2.59 -1.93
C LYS A 149 3.01 -3.47 -0.78
N VAL A 150 3.30 -4.77 -0.77
CA VAL A 150 2.90 -5.64 0.35
C VAL A 150 3.61 -5.25 1.65
N MET A 151 4.93 -5.08 1.61
CA MET A 151 5.74 -4.82 2.82
C MET A 151 5.50 -3.45 3.45
N LEU A 152 5.12 -2.46 2.64
CA LEU A 152 5.06 -1.06 3.07
C LEU A 152 3.65 -0.51 3.08
N VAL A 153 2.76 -0.94 2.17
CA VAL A 153 1.39 -0.45 2.09
C VAL A 153 0.43 -1.42 2.78
N GLU A 154 0.37 -2.68 2.34
CA GLU A 154 -0.61 -3.63 2.90
C GLU A 154 -0.30 -3.99 4.36
N ALA A 155 0.98 -4.04 4.74
CA ALA A 155 1.40 -4.19 6.14
C ALA A 155 1.00 -3.00 7.03
N GLN A 156 0.78 -1.81 6.48
CA GLN A 156 0.23 -0.68 7.23
C GLN A 156 -1.28 -0.74 7.35
N ARG A 157 -1.96 -1.24 6.32
CA ARG A 157 -3.43 -1.34 6.26
C ARG A 157 -3.96 -2.49 7.10
N LEU A 158 -3.27 -3.63 7.10
CA LEU A 158 -3.81 -4.92 7.55
C LEU A 158 -2.89 -5.61 8.56
N GLN A 159 -3.48 -6.03 9.69
CA GLN A 159 -2.79 -6.70 10.79
C GLN A 159 -2.22 -8.06 10.38
N PRO A 160 -2.95 -8.94 9.66
CA PRO A 160 -2.39 -10.23 9.24
C PRO A 160 -1.16 -10.07 8.33
N ILE A 161 -1.16 -9.08 7.43
CA ILE A 161 -0.03 -8.81 6.53
C ILE A 161 1.15 -8.21 7.31
N HIS A 162 0.88 -7.30 8.25
CA HIS A 162 1.90 -6.77 9.15
C HIS A 162 2.65 -7.90 9.87
N GLU A 163 1.91 -8.84 10.45
CA GLU A 163 2.51 -9.95 11.18
C GLU A 163 3.30 -10.88 10.27
N THR A 164 2.81 -11.18 9.06
CA THR A 164 3.56 -11.94 8.06
C THR A 164 4.92 -11.29 7.79
N VAL A 165 4.95 -9.99 7.51
CA VAL A 165 6.19 -9.26 7.20
C VAL A 165 7.13 -9.18 8.39
N VAL A 166 6.63 -8.87 9.59
CA VAL A 166 7.46 -8.74 10.80
C VAL A 166 8.02 -10.09 11.24
N ARG A 167 7.21 -11.15 11.22
CA ARG A 167 7.67 -12.51 11.56
C ARG A 167 8.64 -13.03 10.52
N GLY A 168 8.41 -12.76 9.24
CA GLY A 168 9.24 -13.22 8.14
C GLY A 168 10.44 -12.34 7.80
N TRP A 169 10.67 -11.25 8.53
CA TRP A 169 11.60 -10.20 8.10
C TRP A 169 13.01 -10.72 7.78
N GLU A 170 13.54 -11.64 8.58
CA GLU A 170 14.90 -12.19 8.39
C GLU A 170 14.94 -13.50 7.58
N SER A 171 13.84 -14.25 7.55
CA SER A 171 13.82 -15.64 7.05
C SER A 171 13.04 -15.83 5.76
N GLU A 172 12.63 -14.72 5.12
CA GLU A 172 11.63 -14.70 4.05
C GLU A 172 10.21 -15.10 4.52
N SER A 173 9.19 -14.53 3.89
CA SER A 173 7.79 -14.89 4.09
C SER A 173 6.95 -14.60 2.85
N HIS A 174 5.72 -15.10 2.86
CA HIS A 174 4.77 -15.00 1.77
C HIS A 174 3.38 -14.69 2.33
N VAL A 175 2.58 -13.96 1.56
CA VAL A 175 1.17 -13.72 1.91
C VAL A 175 0.41 -15.05 1.85
N ALA A 176 -0.31 -15.38 2.91
CA ALA A 176 -1.20 -16.54 2.90
C ALA A 176 -2.41 -16.26 1.99
N ALA A 177 -2.85 -17.26 1.22
CA ALA A 177 -3.98 -17.12 0.30
C ALA A 177 -5.28 -16.66 1.00
N GLU A 178 -5.46 -17.07 2.25
CA GLU A 178 -6.60 -16.66 3.10
C GLU A 178 -6.62 -15.17 3.46
N HIS A 179 -5.49 -14.46 3.34
CA HIS A 179 -5.42 -13.02 3.61
C HIS A 179 -5.73 -12.17 2.37
N LEU A 180 -5.80 -12.75 1.17
CA LEU A 180 -6.03 -12.00 -0.06
C LEU A 180 -7.35 -11.22 -0.05
N PRO A 181 -8.48 -11.78 0.43
CA PRO A 181 -9.72 -11.01 0.53
C PRO A 181 -9.61 -9.76 1.41
N TYR A 182 -8.74 -9.76 2.43
CA TYR A 182 -8.54 -8.57 3.26
C TYR A 182 -7.86 -7.44 2.50
N ILE A 183 -6.98 -7.77 1.55
CA ILE A 183 -6.35 -6.80 0.65
C ILE A 183 -7.39 -6.26 -0.34
N ASP A 184 -8.21 -7.14 -0.92
CA ASP A 184 -9.25 -6.76 -1.90
C ASP A 184 -10.35 -5.88 -1.28
N HIS A 185 -10.66 -6.06 0.01
CA HIS A 185 -11.79 -5.41 0.69
C HIS A 185 -11.41 -4.43 1.81
N TRP A 186 -10.17 -3.94 1.83
CA TRP A 186 -9.72 -3.01 2.87
C TRP A 186 -10.57 -1.71 2.93
N ASP A 187 -10.95 -1.18 1.77
CA ASP A 187 -11.84 -0.03 1.61
C ASP A 187 -13.25 -0.33 2.15
N THR A 188 -13.81 -1.50 1.80
CA THR A 188 -15.12 -1.98 2.25
C THR A 188 -15.16 -2.14 3.77
N MET A 189 -14.15 -2.79 4.35
CA MET A 189 -14.03 -2.92 5.81
C MET A 189 -13.94 -1.55 6.47
N SER A 190 -13.14 -0.63 5.92
CA SER A 190 -13.00 0.72 6.48
C SER A 190 -14.32 1.49 6.49
N TYR A 191 -15.06 1.45 5.38
CA TYR A 191 -16.38 2.07 5.25
C TYR A 191 -17.38 1.49 6.26
N GLU A 192 -17.46 0.16 6.33
CA GLU A 192 -18.40 -0.56 7.21
C GLU A 192 -18.10 -0.30 8.69
N ILE A 193 -16.82 -0.26 9.09
CA ILE A 193 -16.39 0.11 10.46
C ILE A 193 -16.81 1.55 10.78
N ILE A 194 -16.51 2.52 9.91
CA ILE A 194 -16.83 3.94 10.15
C ILE A 194 -18.34 4.13 10.28
N ARG A 195 -19.13 3.48 9.42
CA ARG A 195 -20.59 3.57 9.49
C ARG A 195 -21.12 2.87 10.76
N ALA A 196 -20.66 1.67 11.08
CA ALA A 196 -21.09 0.94 12.27
C ALA A 196 -20.79 1.74 13.56
N ASN A 197 -19.64 2.43 13.63
CA ASN A 197 -19.34 3.36 14.73
C ASN A 197 -20.34 4.52 14.85
N ARG A 198 -20.93 4.98 13.75
CA ARG A 198 -21.94 6.05 13.75
C ARG A 198 -23.35 5.54 14.08
N THR A 199 -23.69 4.34 13.63
CA THR A 199 -25.06 3.80 13.72
C THR A 199 -25.25 2.79 14.86
N GLY A 200 -24.15 2.28 15.43
CA GLY A 200 -24.14 1.16 16.38
C GLY A 200 -24.51 -0.20 15.76
N LYS A 201 -24.47 -0.34 14.43
CA LYS A 201 -24.94 -1.56 13.74
C LYS A 201 -24.03 -2.03 12.60
N TRP A 202 -23.64 -3.29 12.66
CA TRP A 202 -22.96 -4.03 11.58
C TRP A 202 -23.99 -4.66 10.63
N ASN A 203 -24.64 -3.85 9.80
CA ASN A 203 -25.66 -4.29 8.85
C ASN A 203 -25.71 -3.40 7.60
N GLY A 204 -24.54 -2.95 7.16
CA GLY A 204 -24.42 -2.00 6.06
C GLY A 204 -24.62 -2.59 4.69
N PRO A 205 -24.58 -1.72 3.67
CA PRO A 205 -24.73 -2.14 2.29
C PRO A 205 -23.71 -3.18 1.86
N PHE A 206 -22.51 -3.19 2.44
CA PHE A 206 -21.44 -4.12 2.08
C PHE A 206 -21.20 -5.22 3.12
N ALA A 207 -21.97 -5.27 4.22
CA ALA A 207 -21.79 -6.28 5.26
C ALA A 207 -21.92 -7.71 4.71
N LYS A 208 -22.86 -7.94 3.76
CA LYS A 208 -23.03 -9.27 3.14
C LYS A 208 -21.87 -9.64 2.22
N MET A 209 -21.30 -8.68 1.51
CA MET A 209 -20.10 -8.88 0.69
C MET A 209 -18.90 -9.27 1.57
N LEU A 210 -18.69 -8.55 2.67
CA LEU A 210 -17.62 -8.86 3.62
C LEU A 210 -17.78 -10.24 4.25
N GLU A 211 -19.02 -10.64 4.59
CA GLU A 211 -19.30 -11.98 5.09
C GLU A 211 -18.94 -13.07 4.07
N THR A 212 -19.33 -12.90 2.80
CA THR A 212 -19.19 -13.95 1.79
C THR A 212 -17.80 -14.01 1.16
N GLN A 213 -17.15 -12.86 0.97
CA GLN A 213 -15.89 -12.75 0.24
C GLN A 213 -14.68 -12.69 1.17
N ALA A 214 -14.82 -12.07 2.35
CA ALA A 214 -13.73 -11.92 3.33
C ALA A 214 -13.97 -12.68 4.65
N ASN A 215 -15.09 -13.39 4.81
CA ASN A 215 -15.43 -14.11 6.03
C ASN A 215 -15.54 -13.19 7.28
N ILE A 216 -15.86 -11.91 7.08
CA ILE A 216 -16.02 -10.90 8.16
C ILE A 216 -17.50 -10.69 8.44
N ARG A 217 -17.96 -11.10 9.63
CA ARG A 217 -19.36 -11.13 10.06
C ARG A 217 -19.72 -10.04 11.07
N SER A 218 -18.73 -9.37 11.62
CA SER A 218 -18.92 -8.40 12.69
C SER A 218 -17.94 -7.24 12.60
N GLN A 219 -18.26 -6.17 13.34
CA GLN A 219 -17.36 -5.02 13.45
C GLN A 219 -16.08 -5.41 14.18
N GLU A 220 -16.17 -6.28 15.18
CA GLU A 220 -15.06 -6.78 15.97
C GLU A 220 -14.07 -7.57 15.11
N GLU A 221 -14.56 -8.44 14.22
CA GLU A 221 -13.73 -9.17 13.27
C GLU A 221 -13.02 -8.23 12.29
N ALA A 222 -13.72 -7.21 11.78
CA ALA A 222 -13.12 -6.21 10.89
C ALA A 222 -12.02 -5.39 11.59
N LEU A 223 -12.24 -4.99 12.85
CA LEU A 223 -11.27 -4.26 13.66
C LEU A 223 -10.06 -5.11 14.05
N ALA A 224 -10.19 -6.44 14.11
CA ALA A 224 -9.07 -7.34 14.32
C ALA A 224 -8.15 -7.43 13.07
N VAL A 225 -8.70 -7.14 11.89
CA VAL A 225 -7.97 -7.19 10.61
C VAL A 225 -7.38 -5.84 10.23
N VAL A 226 -8.13 -4.74 10.39
CA VAL A 226 -7.73 -3.42 9.90
C VAL A 226 -6.87 -2.66 10.93
N ARG A 227 -5.73 -2.11 10.49
CA ARG A 227 -4.84 -1.26 11.31
C ARG A 227 -5.06 0.23 11.07
N VAL A 228 -5.31 0.61 9.82
CA VAL A 228 -5.55 1.98 9.39
C VAL A 228 -6.83 2.01 8.58
N LEU A 229 -7.73 2.95 8.90
CA LEU A 229 -9.01 3.11 8.21
C LEU A 229 -8.88 4.09 7.07
N LEU A 230 -9.37 3.70 5.89
CA LEU A 230 -9.64 4.62 4.80
C LEU A 230 -10.94 5.38 5.07
N ARG A 231 -10.94 6.69 4.89
CA ARG A 231 -12.18 7.47 4.88
C ARG A 231 -12.77 7.47 3.47
N ALA A 232 -13.33 6.34 3.07
CA ALA A 232 -14.05 6.20 1.82
C ALA A 232 -15.52 6.60 1.97
N ASP A 233 -16.12 7.13 0.91
CA ASP A 233 -17.56 7.25 0.78
C ASP A 233 -18.18 6.03 0.06
N PHE A 234 -19.51 6.05 -0.05
CA PHE A 234 -20.25 4.93 -0.65
C PHE A 234 -19.95 4.76 -2.14
N GLU A 235 -19.81 5.85 -2.88
CA GLU A 235 -19.59 5.83 -4.33
C GLU A 235 -18.19 5.28 -4.62
N GLN A 236 -17.18 5.69 -3.85
CA GLN A 236 -15.81 5.18 -3.96
C GLN A 236 -15.74 3.67 -3.75
N VAL A 237 -16.40 3.14 -2.70
CA VAL A 237 -16.44 1.68 -2.47
C VAL A 237 -17.25 0.98 -3.57
N LEU A 238 -18.34 1.59 -4.02
CA LEU A 238 -19.14 1.01 -5.10
C LEU A 238 -18.35 0.93 -6.42
N GLU A 239 -17.58 1.97 -6.77
CA GLU A 239 -16.74 1.99 -7.96
C GLU A 239 -15.62 0.95 -7.91
N ALA A 240 -14.97 0.81 -6.74
CA ALA A 240 -13.93 -0.20 -6.53
C ALA A 240 -14.43 -1.64 -6.75
N HIS A 241 -15.71 -1.89 -6.43
CA HIS A 241 -16.33 -3.22 -6.52
C HIS A 241 -17.36 -3.35 -7.65
N GLY A 242 -17.58 -2.31 -8.45
CA GLY A 242 -18.71 -2.20 -9.38
C GLY A 242 -18.71 -3.23 -10.50
N THR A 243 -17.57 -3.86 -10.79
CA THR A 243 -17.46 -4.98 -11.74
C THR A 243 -17.79 -6.34 -11.12
N LYS A 244 -17.84 -6.45 -9.78
CA LYS A 244 -18.03 -7.69 -9.01
C LYS A 244 -19.42 -7.80 -8.35
N ILE A 245 -20.24 -6.75 -8.37
CA ILE A 245 -21.58 -6.74 -7.78
C ILE A 245 -22.63 -7.01 -8.85
N ASN A 246 -22.90 -8.29 -9.14
CA ASN A 246 -24.23 -8.66 -9.61
C ASN A 246 -25.13 -8.75 -8.37
N PHE A 247 -26.03 -7.77 -8.20
CA PHE A 247 -27.13 -7.89 -7.27
C PHE A 247 -28.05 -9.01 -7.77
N GLN A 248 -27.93 -10.21 -7.19
CA GLN A 248 -28.93 -11.27 -7.25
C GLN A 248 -29.31 -11.69 -5.84
#